data_AF-A0A034V6D0-F1
#
_entry.id   AF-A0A034V6D0-F1
#
_cell.length_a   1.000
_cell.length_b   1.000
_cell.length_c   1.000
_cell.angle_alpha   90.00
_cell.angle_beta   90.00
_cell.angle_gamma   90.00
#
_symmetry.space_group_name_H-M   'P 1'
#
loop_
_entity.id
_entity.type
_entity.pdbx_description
1 polymer ?
#
loop_
_entity_poly.entity_id
_entity_poly.type
_entity_poly.pdbx_seq_one_letter_code
_entity_poly.pdbx_strand_id
1 'polypeptide(L)'
;SSVMHYEHFKDSIVTHLELQLHNSLQEDIEGSECPWIKSDNGTDLIVKHLDEAIKQINVSPLEEYAVSVWSLCLALWGEHEELEGREPASHFAVMCRRNLLSEWLENTLTEKDLLTKSVSKNTYLDHLLDLVMCHKVTEACELAVRYDDVNLSLLLSQLSSGPTVRQLMEDQLAAWHKNEADKFIQLERLKLYMLVGGVALMDSGHGPINTLDGIEWIKVLAIQLWYLSSPTASITDALLAYDKSFKSEEFYSMPPTPCYMDKTNLNEKHVIYDLRYHLLQLYSKRSHPMESLLNPATHTADPMDYRLSWLLLQTLEAIGYRHCSELSESQLHVGFASQLECNDLWEWAIFVLLHIKDRNQRELSVQNVLYRYVSVSKDVALSEKEKFVINNLGVPEKWIDYAKAVKAGAIGNYQLQAKYLLKAKQWALAHEVIFQHLAPDAIINDNLDYLHDLLSQFEGAEATKTIKVPNWSSQGQIFLDFIDINEKFKSLKSLKTEADIEARWENLKPQLADLCSRINLLPCPTAKHRLCQSEIAQNLACLVRGVLLVCPVLNPCLIIKIALERLPLPQEFAQQELRALLDTLVEDLAKVNASDNNELIMAK
;
A
#
# COMPACT_ATOMS: atom_id res chain seq x y z
N SER A 1 12.93 13.97 -20.53
CA SER A 1 12.46 14.99 -19.57
C SER A 1 11.58 14.40 -18.46
N SER A 2 10.94 13.23 -18.63
CA SER A 2 10.09 12.59 -17.60
C SER A 2 10.81 12.05 -16.36
N VAL A 3 12.12 11.81 -16.42
CA VAL A 3 12.88 11.22 -15.29
C VAL A 3 13.23 12.26 -14.21
N MET A 4 13.28 13.56 -14.55
CA MET A 4 13.65 14.63 -13.60
C MET A 4 12.54 14.92 -12.56
N HIS A 5 11.30 14.49 -12.79
CA HIS A 5 10.18 14.78 -11.89
C HIS A 5 10.14 13.91 -10.62
N TYR A 6 10.99 12.88 -10.51
CA TYR A 6 10.91 11.88 -9.44
C TYR A 6 12.09 11.91 -8.45
N GLU A 7 13.11 12.78 -8.62
CA GLU A 7 14.27 12.81 -7.70
C GLU A 7 13.89 13.18 -6.25
N HIS A 8 12.77 13.88 -6.04
CA HIS A 8 12.25 14.25 -4.72
C HIS A 8 10.90 13.58 -4.37
N PHE A 9 10.52 12.50 -5.07
CA PHE A 9 9.23 11.84 -4.88
C PHE A 9 9.00 11.39 -3.43
N LYS A 10 10.03 10.78 -2.82
CA LYS A 10 9.98 10.30 -1.43
C LYS A 10 9.72 11.44 -0.45
N ASP A 11 10.46 12.53 -0.56
CA ASP A 11 10.35 13.67 0.36
C ASP A 11 9.00 14.37 0.20
N SER A 12 8.44 14.37 -1.02
CA SER A 12 7.14 14.99 -1.28
C SER A 12 5.97 14.27 -0.59
N ILE A 13 6.01 12.94 -0.51
CA ILE A 13 4.85 12.13 -0.12
C ILE A 13 4.91 11.63 1.31
N VAL A 14 6.09 11.27 1.81
CA VAL A 14 6.21 10.56 3.10
C VAL A 14 5.59 11.39 4.22
N THR A 15 5.78 12.72 4.23
CA THR A 15 5.18 13.59 5.24
C THR A 15 3.65 13.62 5.15
N HIS A 16 3.09 13.65 3.93
CA HIS A 16 1.65 13.57 3.73
C HIS A 16 1.07 12.22 4.18
N LEU A 17 1.78 11.12 3.97
CA LEU A 17 1.33 9.80 4.41
C LEU A 17 1.43 9.62 5.93
N GLU A 18 2.48 10.15 6.57
CA GLU A 18 2.59 10.19 8.03
C GLU A 18 1.43 10.96 8.65
N LEU A 19 1.08 12.12 8.09
CA LEU A 19 -0.10 12.89 8.52
C LEU A 19 -1.38 12.08 8.38
N GLN A 20 -1.57 11.38 7.27
CA GLN A 20 -2.76 10.55 7.09
C GLN A 20 -2.81 9.38 8.04
N LEU A 21 -1.67 8.72 8.29
CA LEU A 21 -1.59 7.64 9.27
C LEU A 21 -2.02 8.12 10.66
N HIS A 22 -1.53 9.28 11.10
CA HIS A 22 -1.93 9.87 12.39
C HIS A 22 -3.41 10.25 12.48
N ASN A 23 -4.03 10.55 11.35
CA ASN A 23 -5.42 10.97 11.25
C ASN A 23 -6.33 9.86 10.71
N SER A 24 -5.87 8.61 10.74
CA SER A 24 -6.63 7.46 10.25
C SER A 24 -7.09 6.58 11.41
N LEU A 25 -8.32 6.06 11.31
CA LEU A 25 -8.87 5.09 12.25
C LEU A 25 -8.67 3.68 11.69
N GLN A 26 -8.06 2.83 12.52
CA GLN A 26 -7.97 1.41 12.26
C GLN A 26 -9.23 0.73 12.79
N GLU A 27 -10.03 0.19 11.88
CA GLU A 27 -11.17 -0.66 12.22
C GLU A 27 -10.81 -2.14 12.04
N ASP A 28 -10.97 -2.91 13.11
CA ASP A 28 -10.88 -4.36 13.06
C ASP A 28 -12.18 -4.92 12.47
N ILE A 29 -12.10 -5.52 11.29
CA ILE A 29 -13.26 -6.16 10.64
C ILE A 29 -13.46 -7.56 11.21
N GLU A 30 -14.67 -7.85 11.70
CA GLU A 30 -15.03 -9.16 12.23
C GLU A 30 -14.69 -10.29 11.25
N GLY A 31 -13.79 -11.19 11.69
CA GLY A 31 -13.41 -12.39 10.95
C GLY A 31 -12.21 -12.24 10.01
N SER A 32 -11.57 -11.08 9.90
CA SER A 32 -10.27 -10.89 9.22
C SER A 32 -9.18 -10.55 10.24
N GLU A 33 -7.98 -11.09 10.06
CA GLU A 33 -6.79 -10.66 10.83
C GLU A 33 -6.18 -9.37 10.25
N CYS A 34 -6.75 -8.81 9.17
CA CYS A 34 -6.24 -7.63 8.48
C CYS A 34 -7.03 -6.37 8.86
N PRO A 35 -6.37 -5.33 9.41
CA PRO A 35 -7.04 -4.09 9.75
C PRO A 35 -7.53 -3.38 8.49
N TRP A 36 -8.64 -2.66 8.62
CA TRP A 36 -9.12 -1.76 7.59
C TRP A 36 -8.94 -0.32 8.07
N ILE A 37 -8.28 0.48 7.25
CA ILE A 37 -8.00 1.87 7.60
C ILE A 37 -9.05 2.76 6.95
N LYS A 38 -9.69 3.60 7.76
CA LYS A 38 -10.53 4.71 7.30
C LYS A 38 -9.86 6.04 7.60
N SER A 39 -9.98 6.97 6.66
CA SER A 39 -9.75 8.37 6.94
C SER A 39 -10.88 8.91 7.83
N ASP A 40 -10.53 9.44 8.99
CA ASP A 40 -11.47 10.16 9.86
C ASP A 40 -10.74 11.36 10.45
N ASN A 41 -11.00 12.54 9.89
CA ASN A 41 -10.69 13.85 10.46
C ASN A 41 -11.22 15.01 9.59
N GLY A 42 -12.38 14.81 8.95
CA GLY A 42 -13.14 15.85 8.26
C GLY A 42 -12.31 16.89 7.49
N THR A 43 -12.45 18.15 7.90
CA THR A 43 -11.90 19.36 7.30
C THR A 43 -10.47 19.68 7.78
N ASP A 44 -10.07 19.21 8.97
CA ASP A 44 -8.74 19.41 9.56
C ASP A 44 -7.63 18.77 8.71
N LEU A 45 -7.95 17.68 8.01
CA LEU A 45 -7.03 17.05 7.06
C LEU A 45 -6.59 18.00 5.95
N ILE A 46 -7.51 18.84 5.45
CA ILE A 46 -7.22 19.78 4.36
C ILE A 46 -6.18 20.80 4.80
N VAL A 47 -6.33 21.36 6.00
CA VAL A 47 -5.40 22.36 6.56
C VAL A 47 -4.00 21.75 6.70
N LYS A 48 -3.91 20.55 7.29
CA LYS A 48 -2.63 19.87 7.49
C LYS A 48 -1.94 19.52 6.17
N HIS A 49 -2.70 19.09 5.15
CA HIS A 49 -2.16 18.83 3.82
C HIS A 49 -1.70 20.12 3.13
N LEU A 50 -2.41 21.23 3.32
CA LEU A 50 -2.03 22.54 2.79
C LEU A 50 -0.72 23.04 3.42
N ASP A 51 -0.57 22.94 4.74
CA ASP A 51 0.65 23.37 5.44
C ASP A 51 1.90 22.61 4.96
N GLU A 52 1.78 21.30 4.73
CA GLU A 52 2.86 20.49 4.16
C GLU A 52 3.13 20.83 2.69
N ALA A 53 2.08 21.03 1.89
CA ALA A 53 2.25 21.40 0.48
C ALA A 53 2.95 22.77 0.34
N ILE A 54 2.66 23.72 1.23
CA ILE A 54 3.31 25.03 1.26
C ILE A 54 4.82 24.91 1.52
N LYS A 55 5.24 24.00 2.41
CA LYS A 55 6.68 23.76 2.67
C LYS A 55 7.41 23.23 1.43
N GLN A 56 6.70 22.58 0.51
CA GLN A 56 7.24 21.93 -0.68
C GLN A 56 7.08 22.76 -1.97
N ILE A 57 6.57 24.00 -1.90
CA ILE A 57 6.30 24.86 -3.07
C ILE A 57 7.48 24.97 -4.05
N ASN A 58 8.71 25.03 -3.54
CA ASN A 58 9.89 25.30 -4.35
C ASN A 58 10.47 24.06 -5.06
N VAL A 59 9.87 22.88 -4.89
CA VAL A 59 10.45 21.62 -5.38
C VAL A 59 10.15 21.41 -6.87
N SER A 60 8.91 21.60 -7.31
CA SER A 60 8.56 21.54 -8.74
C SER A 60 7.22 22.27 -9.03
N PRO A 61 6.92 22.57 -10.31
CA PRO A 61 5.66 23.22 -10.68
C PRO A 61 4.41 22.38 -10.36
N LEU A 62 4.56 21.06 -10.19
CA LEU A 62 3.45 20.20 -9.77
C LEU A 62 3.07 20.43 -8.31
N GLU A 63 4.03 20.73 -7.44
CA GLU A 63 3.80 21.06 -6.03
C GLU A 63 3.15 22.44 -5.88
N GLU A 64 3.54 23.42 -6.71
CA GLU A 64 2.83 24.71 -6.79
C GLU A 64 1.37 24.52 -7.22
N TYR A 65 1.13 23.66 -8.21
CA TYR A 65 -0.23 23.28 -8.61
C TYR A 65 -0.98 22.58 -7.47
N ALA A 66 -0.34 21.65 -6.75
CA ALA A 66 -0.95 20.95 -5.61
C ALA A 66 -1.34 21.94 -4.49
N VAL A 67 -0.52 22.95 -4.20
CA VAL A 67 -0.89 24.02 -3.26
C VAL A 67 -2.12 24.79 -3.74
N SER A 68 -2.21 25.09 -5.04
CA SER A 68 -3.41 25.73 -5.60
C SER A 68 -4.67 24.87 -5.41
N VAL A 69 -4.54 23.54 -5.50
CA VAL A 69 -5.65 22.59 -5.31
C VAL A 69 -6.04 22.48 -3.83
N TRP A 70 -5.08 22.35 -2.93
CA TRP A 70 -5.35 22.27 -1.49
C TRP A 70 -5.94 23.57 -0.94
N SER A 71 -5.46 24.72 -1.42
CA SER A 71 -6.02 26.03 -1.05
C SER A 71 -7.43 26.22 -1.57
N LEU A 72 -7.75 25.67 -2.75
CA LEU A 72 -9.13 25.62 -3.25
C LEU A 72 -10.01 24.76 -2.34
N CYS A 73 -9.53 23.57 -1.95
CA CYS A 73 -10.26 22.70 -1.03
C CYS A 73 -10.54 23.40 0.31
N LEU A 74 -9.56 24.17 0.83
CA LEU A 74 -9.74 24.96 2.05
C LEU A 74 -10.80 26.05 1.86
N ALA A 75 -10.76 26.81 0.77
CA ALA A 75 -11.74 27.85 0.49
C ALA A 75 -13.18 27.28 0.39
N LEU A 76 -13.33 26.11 -0.21
CA LEU A 76 -14.64 25.48 -0.44
C LEU A 76 -15.19 24.74 0.79
N TRP A 77 -14.39 23.92 1.46
CA TRP A 77 -14.84 23.03 2.54
C TRP A 77 -14.18 23.29 3.90
N GLY A 78 -13.09 24.05 3.98
CA GLY A 78 -12.37 24.31 5.22
C GLY A 78 -13.21 24.99 6.29
N GLU A 79 -12.98 24.69 7.55
CA GLU A 79 -13.62 25.38 8.66
C GLU A 79 -12.96 26.74 8.88
N HIS A 80 -13.78 27.79 9.00
CA HIS A 80 -13.33 29.13 9.34
C HIS A 80 -14.11 29.60 10.56
N GLU A 81 -13.43 30.31 11.45
CA GLU A 81 -13.99 30.83 12.71
C GLU A 81 -15.28 31.63 12.47
N GLU A 82 -15.38 32.31 11.32
CA GLU A 82 -16.57 33.10 10.94
C GLU A 82 -17.81 32.26 10.57
N LEU A 83 -17.62 30.97 10.28
CA LEU A 83 -18.65 30.02 9.87
C LEU A 83 -19.10 29.12 11.03
N GLU A 84 -18.40 29.15 12.17
CA GLU A 84 -18.72 28.33 13.33
C GLU A 84 -20.12 28.64 13.89
N GLY A 85 -20.94 27.61 14.04
CA GLY A 85 -22.29 27.71 14.60
C GLY A 85 -23.36 28.29 13.66
N ARG A 86 -23.04 28.55 12.38
CA ARG A 86 -24.01 29.05 11.38
C ARG A 86 -24.44 27.96 10.41
N GLU A 87 -25.71 28.03 9.97
CA GLU A 87 -26.19 27.11 8.93
C GLU A 87 -25.44 27.34 7.61
N PRO A 88 -25.00 26.28 6.91
CA PRO A 88 -24.21 26.39 5.69
C PRO A 88 -24.97 27.05 4.53
N ALA A 89 -26.30 27.06 4.59
CA ALA A 89 -27.17 27.71 3.59
C ALA A 89 -27.46 29.19 3.91
N SER A 90 -26.96 29.72 5.04
CA SER A 90 -27.13 31.13 5.38
C SER A 90 -26.49 32.01 4.31
N HIS A 91 -27.17 33.10 3.93
CA HIS A 91 -26.62 34.08 2.98
C HIS A 91 -25.23 34.57 3.39
N PHE A 92 -24.99 34.74 4.70
CA PHE A 92 -23.68 35.12 5.20
C PHE A 92 -22.61 34.07 4.91
N ALA A 93 -22.92 32.78 5.11
CA ALA A 93 -21.98 31.68 4.86
C ALA A 93 -21.65 31.58 3.37
N VAL A 94 -22.66 31.73 2.50
CA VAL A 94 -22.47 31.75 1.03
C VAL A 94 -21.58 32.92 0.60
N MET A 95 -21.77 34.11 1.19
CA MET A 95 -20.95 35.29 0.88
C MET A 95 -19.53 35.17 1.42
N CYS A 96 -19.35 34.63 2.63
CA CYS A 96 -18.02 34.35 3.19
C CYS A 96 -17.26 33.36 2.29
N ARG A 97 -17.89 32.24 1.89
CA ARG A 97 -17.30 31.28 0.93
C ARG A 97 -16.97 31.92 -0.42
N ARG A 98 -17.81 32.83 -0.92
CA ARG A 98 -17.53 33.59 -2.14
C ARG A 98 -16.30 34.47 -1.99
N ASN A 99 -16.14 35.14 -0.84
CA ASN A 99 -14.97 35.99 -0.57
C ASN A 99 -13.68 35.15 -0.47
N LEU A 100 -13.74 33.99 0.18
CA LEU A 100 -12.60 33.06 0.24
C LEU A 100 -12.22 32.52 -1.14
N LEU A 101 -13.19 32.22 -2.00
CA LEU A 101 -12.92 31.85 -3.38
C LEU A 101 -12.30 33.02 -4.16
N SER A 102 -12.73 34.26 -3.93
CA SER A 102 -12.09 35.41 -4.57
C SER A 102 -10.66 35.61 -4.10
N GLU A 103 -10.36 35.44 -2.81
CA GLU A 103 -8.99 35.50 -2.29
C GLU A 103 -8.11 34.41 -2.90
N TRP A 104 -8.64 33.20 -3.04
CA TRP A 104 -7.96 32.11 -3.73
C TRP A 104 -7.69 32.42 -5.20
N LEU A 105 -8.68 32.96 -5.92
CA LEU A 105 -8.52 33.39 -7.32
C LEU A 105 -7.48 34.49 -7.44
N GLU A 106 -7.46 35.46 -6.54
CA GLU A 106 -6.43 36.50 -6.52
C GLU A 106 -5.04 35.89 -6.35
N ASN A 107 -4.84 35.04 -5.34
CA ASN A 107 -3.52 34.45 -5.06
C ASN A 107 -3.01 33.57 -6.21
N THR A 108 -3.92 32.85 -6.88
CA THR A 108 -3.55 31.98 -8.01
C THR A 108 -3.30 32.75 -9.31
N LEU A 109 -3.97 33.90 -9.50
CA LEU A 109 -3.83 34.71 -10.70
C LEU A 109 -2.75 35.80 -10.61
N THR A 110 -2.33 36.18 -9.39
CA THR A 110 -1.25 37.16 -9.20
C THR A 110 0.10 36.55 -9.56
N GLU A 111 0.49 36.66 -10.82
CA GLU A 111 1.87 36.40 -11.23
C GLU A 111 2.79 37.49 -10.66
N LYS A 112 3.90 37.09 -10.04
CA LYS A 112 4.89 38.01 -9.43
C LYS A 112 5.46 39.03 -10.43
N ASP A 113 5.40 38.72 -11.72
CA ASP A 113 5.89 39.58 -12.80
C ASP A 113 4.89 40.67 -13.20
N LEU A 114 3.60 40.56 -12.87
CA LEU A 114 2.59 41.55 -13.26
C LEU A 114 2.78 42.90 -12.55
N LEU A 115 3.23 42.86 -11.30
CA LEU A 115 3.46 44.05 -10.47
C LEU A 115 4.78 44.77 -10.78
N THR A 116 5.70 44.11 -11.47
CA THR A 116 7.08 44.59 -11.69
C THR A 116 7.38 44.99 -13.13
N LYS A 117 6.49 44.68 -14.09
CA LYS A 117 6.64 45.07 -15.49
C LYS A 117 6.65 46.60 -15.65
N SER A 118 7.68 47.12 -16.31
CA SER A 118 7.74 48.53 -16.70
C SER A 118 6.88 48.75 -17.95
N VAL A 119 5.90 49.64 -17.84
CA VAL A 119 4.84 49.79 -18.85
C VAL A 119 5.10 51.00 -19.73
N SER A 120 4.95 50.84 -21.04
CA SER A 120 5.05 51.92 -22.03
C SER A 120 3.69 52.60 -22.25
N LYS A 121 3.68 53.84 -22.77
CA LYS A 121 2.43 54.57 -23.08
C LYS A 121 1.51 53.85 -24.09
N ASN A 122 2.01 52.93 -24.91
CA ASN A 122 1.20 52.20 -25.87
C ASN A 122 0.66 50.87 -25.31
N THR A 123 1.21 50.40 -24.18
CA THR A 123 0.89 49.09 -23.59
C THR A 123 0.16 49.24 -22.24
N TYR A 124 -0.11 50.47 -21.81
CA TYR A 124 -0.70 50.69 -20.49
C TYR A 124 -2.15 50.17 -20.39
N LEU A 125 -2.92 50.19 -21.48
CA LEU A 125 -4.28 49.65 -21.49
C LEU A 125 -4.28 48.12 -21.37
N ASP A 126 -3.35 47.44 -22.02
CA ASP A 126 -3.18 45.98 -21.90
C ASP A 126 -2.81 45.61 -20.47
N HIS A 127 -1.84 46.31 -19.89
CA HIS A 127 -1.42 46.08 -18.50
C HIS A 127 -2.53 46.41 -17.50
N LEU A 128 -3.31 47.47 -17.76
CA LEU A 128 -4.48 47.82 -16.96
C LEU A 128 -5.55 46.71 -17.05
N LEU A 129 -5.79 46.16 -18.25
CA LEU A 129 -6.69 45.02 -18.43
C LEU A 129 -6.20 43.81 -17.64
N ASP A 130 -4.90 43.49 -17.70
CA ASP A 130 -4.28 42.40 -16.92
C ASP A 130 -4.47 42.61 -15.40
N LEU A 131 -4.27 43.82 -14.88
CA LEU A 131 -4.49 44.15 -13.47
C LEU A 131 -5.96 43.95 -13.05
N VAL A 132 -6.90 44.37 -13.91
CA VAL A 132 -8.34 44.16 -13.67
C VAL A 132 -8.70 42.67 -13.70
N MET A 133 -8.08 41.88 -14.59
CA MET A 133 -8.24 40.43 -14.64
C MET A 133 -7.66 39.70 -13.42
N CYS A 134 -6.80 40.35 -12.63
CA CYS A 134 -6.25 39.83 -11.38
C CYS A 134 -6.89 40.44 -10.12
N HIS A 135 -8.03 41.14 -10.24
CA HIS A 135 -8.72 41.88 -9.16
C HIS A 135 -7.91 42.99 -8.48
N LYS A 136 -6.79 43.45 -9.06
CA LYS A 136 -6.00 44.56 -8.52
C LYS A 136 -6.54 45.90 -9.00
N VAL A 137 -7.80 46.17 -8.66
CA VAL A 137 -8.54 47.37 -9.10
C VAL A 137 -7.89 48.66 -8.60
N THR A 138 -7.34 48.65 -7.37
CA THR A 138 -6.65 49.81 -6.78
C THR A 138 -5.41 50.18 -7.58
N GLU A 139 -4.56 49.21 -7.90
CA GLU A 139 -3.34 49.39 -8.69
C GLU A 139 -3.68 49.79 -10.13
N ALA A 140 -4.74 49.21 -10.71
CA ALA A 140 -5.24 49.61 -12.02
C ALA A 140 -5.70 51.09 -12.04
N CYS A 141 -6.39 51.53 -10.98
CA CYS A 141 -6.81 52.93 -10.84
C CYS A 141 -5.63 53.88 -10.70
N GLU A 142 -4.60 53.51 -9.93
CA GLU A 142 -3.37 54.30 -9.80
C GLU A 142 -2.62 54.38 -11.13
N LEU A 143 -2.53 53.27 -11.87
CA LEU A 143 -1.88 53.23 -13.17
C LEU A 143 -2.61 54.14 -14.17
N ALA A 144 -3.93 54.10 -14.22
CA ALA A 144 -4.73 55.00 -15.06
C ALA A 144 -4.48 56.49 -14.73
N VAL A 145 -4.38 56.84 -13.44
CA VAL A 145 -4.07 58.22 -13.01
C VAL A 145 -2.66 58.64 -13.42
N ARG A 146 -1.66 57.74 -13.34
CA ARG A 146 -0.28 58.03 -13.76
C ARG A 146 -0.17 58.37 -15.26
N TYR A 147 -1.07 57.85 -16.09
CA TYR A 147 -1.15 58.15 -17.52
C TYR A 147 -2.19 59.22 -17.90
N ASP A 148 -2.75 59.95 -16.91
CA ASP A 148 -3.72 61.06 -17.08
C ASP A 148 -5.14 60.64 -17.52
N ASP A 149 -5.50 59.36 -17.38
CA ASP A 149 -6.86 58.85 -17.67
C ASP A 149 -7.75 58.80 -16.42
N VAL A 150 -8.05 59.97 -15.88
CA VAL A 150 -8.81 60.10 -14.62
C VAL A 150 -10.24 59.57 -14.74
N ASN A 151 -10.89 59.77 -15.89
CA ASN A 151 -12.28 59.32 -16.11
C ASN A 151 -12.39 57.79 -16.13
N LEU A 152 -11.40 57.12 -16.75
CA LEU A 152 -11.34 55.67 -16.75
C LEU A 152 -11.10 55.16 -15.34
N SER A 153 -10.15 55.76 -14.60
CA SER A 153 -9.90 55.43 -13.19
C SER A 153 -11.16 55.53 -12.33
N LEU A 154 -11.96 56.59 -12.50
CA LEU A 154 -13.22 56.75 -11.78
C LEU A 154 -14.22 55.63 -12.11
N LEU A 155 -14.34 55.23 -13.38
CA LEU A 155 -15.22 54.14 -13.79
C LEU A 155 -14.74 52.77 -13.30
N LEU A 156 -13.42 52.53 -13.30
CA LEU A 156 -12.82 51.29 -12.78
C LEU A 156 -13.03 51.16 -11.27
N SER A 157 -13.02 52.26 -10.52
CA SER A 157 -13.35 52.24 -9.09
C SER A 157 -14.77 51.75 -8.80
N GLN A 158 -15.65 51.77 -9.81
CA GLN A 158 -17.03 51.27 -9.75
C GLN A 158 -17.17 49.83 -10.25
N LEU A 159 -16.08 49.14 -10.57
CA LEU A 159 -16.11 47.70 -10.81
C LEU A 159 -16.70 47.00 -9.59
N SER A 160 -17.58 46.02 -9.81
CA SER A 160 -18.39 45.33 -8.79
C SER A 160 -19.48 46.18 -8.08
N SER A 161 -19.66 47.45 -8.47
CA SER A 161 -20.70 48.34 -7.93
C SER A 161 -22.12 47.92 -8.34
N GLY A 162 -23.12 48.60 -7.75
CA GLY A 162 -24.54 48.32 -7.89
C GLY A 162 -25.09 48.42 -9.32
N PRO A 163 -26.33 47.94 -9.55
CA PRO A 163 -26.91 47.78 -10.88
C PRO A 163 -27.06 49.10 -11.65
N THR A 164 -27.14 50.23 -10.94
CA THR A 164 -27.33 51.57 -11.55
C THR A 164 -26.16 51.96 -12.45
N VAL A 165 -24.92 51.76 -11.99
CA VAL A 165 -23.74 52.09 -12.79
C VAL A 165 -23.62 51.15 -13.99
N ARG A 166 -23.93 49.86 -13.79
CA ARG A 166 -23.92 48.85 -14.86
C ARG A 166 -24.89 49.22 -15.98
N GLN A 167 -26.13 49.57 -15.63
CA GLN A 167 -27.16 49.99 -16.59
C GLN A 167 -26.77 51.27 -17.35
N LEU A 168 -26.24 52.28 -16.66
CA LEU A 168 -25.80 53.51 -17.32
C LEU A 168 -24.64 53.25 -18.29
N MET A 169 -23.72 52.36 -17.93
CA MET A 169 -22.61 51.98 -18.81
C MET A 169 -23.10 51.16 -20.01
N GLU A 170 -24.06 50.24 -19.79
CA GLU A 170 -24.71 49.48 -20.86
C GLU A 170 -25.43 50.41 -21.86
N ASP A 171 -26.19 51.38 -21.36
CA ASP A 171 -26.84 52.42 -22.18
C ASP A 171 -25.81 53.23 -22.98
N GLN A 172 -24.68 53.57 -22.36
CA GLN A 172 -23.60 54.31 -22.99
C GLN A 172 -22.92 53.49 -24.10
N LEU A 173 -22.67 52.20 -23.87
CA LEU A 173 -22.14 51.27 -24.86
C LEU A 173 -23.11 51.12 -26.04
N ALA A 174 -24.41 50.97 -25.75
CA ALA A 174 -25.45 50.92 -26.77
C ALA A 174 -25.55 52.22 -27.57
N ALA A 175 -25.35 53.39 -26.94
CA ALA A 175 -25.30 54.68 -27.62
C ALA A 175 -24.07 54.81 -28.53
N TRP A 176 -22.90 54.32 -28.09
CA TRP A 176 -21.70 54.30 -28.93
C TRP A 176 -21.86 53.39 -30.14
N HIS A 177 -22.45 52.22 -29.96
CA HIS A 177 -22.75 51.31 -31.07
C HIS A 177 -23.75 51.92 -32.06
N LYS A 178 -24.86 52.50 -31.59
CA LYS A 178 -25.86 53.16 -32.44
C LYS A 178 -25.28 54.29 -33.30
N ASN A 179 -24.27 54.99 -32.79
CA ASN A 179 -23.61 56.11 -33.47
C ASN A 179 -22.34 55.69 -34.23
N GLU A 180 -21.98 54.41 -34.25
CA GLU A 180 -20.72 53.89 -34.78
C GLU A 180 -19.46 54.57 -34.20
N ALA A 181 -19.56 55.13 -32.99
CA ALA A 181 -18.46 55.77 -32.29
C ALA A 181 -17.45 54.75 -31.73
N ASP A 182 -17.90 53.51 -31.55
CA ASP A 182 -17.11 52.34 -31.20
C ASP A 182 -15.91 52.13 -32.13
N LYS A 183 -16.04 52.47 -33.43
CA LYS A 183 -14.96 52.32 -34.43
C LYS A 183 -13.70 53.15 -34.12
N PHE A 184 -13.84 54.21 -33.32
CA PHE A 184 -12.75 55.15 -33.01
C PHE A 184 -12.14 54.94 -31.62
N ILE A 185 -12.72 54.05 -30.81
CA ILE A 185 -12.25 53.77 -29.45
C ILE A 185 -11.32 52.56 -29.50
N GLN A 186 -10.22 52.61 -28.74
CA GLN A 186 -9.30 51.48 -28.58
C GLN A 186 -10.03 50.26 -28.01
N LEU A 187 -9.74 49.08 -28.55
CA LEU A 187 -10.44 47.83 -28.22
C LEU A 187 -10.30 47.48 -26.73
N GLU A 188 -9.11 47.67 -26.17
CA GLU A 188 -8.79 47.40 -24.77
C GLU A 188 -9.63 48.28 -23.85
N ARG A 189 -9.82 49.54 -24.23
CA ARG A 189 -10.64 50.49 -23.49
C ARG A 189 -12.13 50.14 -23.57
N LEU A 190 -12.61 49.69 -24.72
CA LEU A 190 -13.96 49.16 -24.85
C LEU A 190 -14.16 47.92 -23.97
N LYS A 191 -13.19 46.99 -23.93
CA LYS A 191 -13.24 45.82 -23.05
C LYS A 191 -13.34 46.22 -21.57
N LEU A 192 -12.59 47.23 -21.13
CA LEU A 192 -12.69 47.74 -19.75
C LEU A 192 -14.07 48.32 -19.45
N TYR A 193 -14.63 49.10 -20.36
CA TYR A 193 -15.99 49.64 -20.21
C TYR A 193 -17.06 48.54 -20.23
N MET A 194 -16.89 47.51 -21.05
CA MET A 194 -17.74 46.32 -21.06
C MET A 194 -17.72 45.59 -19.72
N LEU A 195 -16.55 45.45 -19.10
CA LEU A 195 -16.42 44.87 -17.75
C LEU A 195 -17.13 45.71 -16.68
N VAL A 196 -17.04 47.05 -16.76
CA VAL A 196 -17.80 47.96 -15.86
C VAL A 196 -19.31 47.81 -16.07
N GLY A 197 -19.76 47.63 -17.32
CA GLY A 197 -21.15 47.37 -17.65
C GLY A 197 -21.65 45.97 -17.28
N GLY A 198 -20.74 45.03 -16.96
CA GLY A 198 -21.10 43.63 -16.75
C GLY A 198 -21.51 42.90 -18.05
N VAL A 199 -21.11 43.42 -19.21
CA VAL A 199 -21.46 42.87 -20.53
C VAL A 199 -20.28 42.09 -21.08
N ALA A 200 -20.46 40.78 -21.34
CA ALA A 200 -19.39 39.92 -21.83
C ALA A 200 -19.17 40.01 -23.35
N LEU A 201 -20.24 40.24 -24.12
CA LEU A 201 -20.27 40.24 -25.57
C LEU A 201 -20.97 41.49 -26.09
N MET A 202 -20.39 42.12 -27.11
CA MET A 202 -21.01 43.23 -27.83
C MET A 202 -20.64 43.17 -29.30
N ASP A 203 -21.62 43.41 -30.17
CA ASP A 203 -21.35 43.64 -31.58
C ASP A 203 -20.83 45.06 -31.76
N SER A 204 -19.67 45.20 -32.41
CA SER A 204 -19.13 46.50 -32.79
C SER A 204 -19.07 46.64 -34.31
N GLY A 205 -18.88 47.86 -34.80
CA GLY A 205 -18.68 48.15 -36.22
C GLY A 205 -17.46 47.45 -36.85
N HIS A 206 -16.52 46.92 -36.03
CA HIS A 206 -15.36 46.12 -36.46
C HIS A 206 -15.55 44.61 -36.27
N GLY A 207 -16.73 44.16 -35.80
CA GLY A 207 -17.05 42.76 -35.51
C GLY A 207 -17.46 42.53 -34.04
N PRO A 208 -17.83 41.29 -33.67
CA PRO A 208 -18.17 40.95 -32.29
C PRO A 208 -16.94 41.06 -31.39
N ILE A 209 -17.03 41.87 -30.35
CA ILE A 209 -16.01 41.99 -29.29
C ILE A 209 -16.40 41.03 -28.18
N ASN A 210 -15.60 39.97 -28.04
CA ASN A 210 -15.68 39.08 -26.89
C ASN A 210 -14.58 39.46 -25.88
N THR A 211 -15.00 39.79 -24.66
CA THR A 211 -14.06 40.10 -23.56
C THR A 211 -13.35 38.85 -23.03
N LEU A 212 -13.90 37.66 -23.27
CA LEU A 212 -13.47 36.38 -22.70
C LEU A 212 -12.58 35.56 -23.65
N ASP A 213 -12.36 36.05 -24.87
CA ASP A 213 -11.62 35.32 -25.91
C ASP A 213 -10.10 35.36 -25.67
N GLY A 214 -9.43 34.23 -25.87
CA GLY A 214 -7.98 34.07 -25.70
C GLY A 214 -7.48 34.06 -24.26
N ILE A 215 -8.37 34.13 -23.26
CA ILE A 215 -8.05 34.20 -21.84
C ILE A 215 -8.06 32.80 -21.21
N GLU A 216 -7.18 32.57 -20.23
CA GLU A 216 -7.17 31.34 -19.42
C GLU A 216 -8.49 31.13 -18.68
N TRP A 217 -8.95 29.88 -18.61
CA TRP A 217 -10.26 29.55 -18.06
C TRP A 217 -10.48 30.04 -16.62
N ILE A 218 -9.42 30.06 -15.79
CA ILE A 218 -9.49 30.55 -14.40
C ILE A 218 -9.73 32.05 -14.35
N LYS A 219 -9.03 32.82 -15.22
CA LYS A 219 -9.24 34.25 -15.38
C LYS A 219 -10.66 34.54 -15.87
N VAL A 220 -11.19 33.74 -16.81
CA VAL A 220 -12.59 33.84 -17.27
C VAL A 220 -13.57 33.59 -16.13
N LEU A 221 -13.37 32.52 -15.34
CA LEU A 221 -14.20 32.23 -14.17
C LEU A 221 -14.15 33.38 -13.15
N ALA A 222 -12.98 33.96 -12.93
CA ALA A 222 -12.80 35.08 -12.00
C ALA A 222 -13.54 36.34 -12.46
N ILE A 223 -13.44 36.70 -13.75
CA ILE A 223 -14.21 37.79 -14.37
C ILE A 223 -15.71 37.56 -14.21
N GLN A 224 -16.15 36.32 -14.44
CA GLN A 224 -17.54 35.92 -14.29
C GLN A 224 -18.02 36.11 -12.84
N LEU A 225 -17.19 35.80 -11.84
CA LEU A 225 -17.51 35.93 -10.42
C LEU A 225 -17.49 37.39 -9.93
N TRP A 226 -16.50 38.19 -10.37
CA TRP A 226 -16.28 39.54 -9.87
C TRP A 226 -17.13 40.60 -10.58
N TYR A 227 -17.21 40.55 -11.91
CA TYR A 227 -17.72 41.67 -12.71
C TYR A 227 -19.03 41.36 -13.44
N LEU A 228 -19.18 40.15 -14.00
CA LEU A 228 -20.37 39.81 -14.79
C LEU A 228 -21.56 39.37 -13.92
N SER A 229 -21.31 38.57 -12.88
CA SER A 229 -22.36 38.10 -11.99
C SER A 229 -22.84 39.21 -11.04
N SER A 230 -24.05 39.02 -10.50
CA SER A 230 -24.57 39.88 -9.42
C SER A 230 -23.64 39.82 -8.20
N PRO A 231 -23.46 40.92 -7.44
CA PRO A 231 -22.71 40.87 -6.17
C PRO A 231 -23.35 39.95 -5.12
N THR A 232 -24.60 39.53 -5.31
CA THR A 232 -25.33 38.56 -4.48
C THR A 232 -25.34 37.14 -5.05
N ALA A 233 -24.72 36.91 -6.21
CA ALA A 233 -24.67 35.59 -6.83
C ALA A 233 -23.80 34.62 -6.01
N SER A 234 -24.21 33.36 -5.98
CA SER A 234 -23.43 32.30 -5.34
C SER A 234 -22.30 31.81 -6.25
N ILE A 235 -21.35 31.05 -5.69
CA ILE A 235 -20.29 30.37 -6.45
C ILE A 235 -20.90 29.48 -7.55
N THR A 236 -22.01 28.80 -7.24
CA THR A 236 -22.67 27.90 -8.19
C THR A 236 -23.27 28.65 -9.37
N ASP A 237 -23.80 29.86 -9.15
CA ASP A 237 -24.37 30.68 -10.23
C ASP A 237 -23.29 31.19 -11.18
N ALA A 238 -22.14 31.61 -10.64
CA ALA A 238 -20.99 32.04 -11.42
C ALA A 238 -20.42 30.88 -12.27
N LEU A 239 -20.31 29.68 -11.67
CA LEU A 239 -19.89 28.48 -12.39
C LEU A 239 -20.90 28.09 -13.48
N LEU A 240 -22.20 28.16 -13.22
CA LEU A 240 -23.22 27.89 -14.23
C LEU A 240 -23.19 28.88 -15.39
N ALA A 241 -22.83 30.14 -15.13
CA ALA A 241 -22.67 31.14 -16.17
C ALA A 241 -21.42 30.87 -17.03
N TYR A 242 -20.30 30.49 -16.41
CA TYR A 242 -19.12 30.01 -17.11
C TYR A 242 -19.41 28.72 -17.93
N ASP A 243 -20.16 27.79 -17.35
CA ASP A 243 -20.59 26.56 -18.02
C ASP A 243 -21.41 26.83 -19.28
N LYS A 244 -22.19 27.92 -19.29
CA LYS A 244 -22.94 28.36 -20.46
C LYS A 244 -21.99 29.01 -21.48
N SER A 245 -21.01 29.80 -21.03
CA SER A 245 -20.10 30.52 -21.92
C SER A 245 -19.19 29.60 -22.73
N PHE A 246 -18.77 28.44 -22.21
CA PHE A 246 -17.93 27.54 -23.01
C PHE A 246 -18.73 26.56 -23.88
N LYS A 247 -20.01 26.31 -23.56
CA LYS A 247 -20.88 25.37 -24.31
C LYS A 247 -21.62 26.04 -25.46
N SER A 248 -21.77 27.35 -25.43
CA SER A 248 -22.40 28.12 -26.51
C SER A 248 -21.47 28.25 -27.72
N GLU A 249 -22.03 28.19 -28.92
CA GLU A 249 -21.30 28.49 -30.16
C GLU A 249 -21.12 30.02 -30.36
N GLU A 250 -21.92 30.84 -29.66
CA GLU A 250 -21.93 32.31 -29.76
C GLU A 250 -20.97 33.00 -28.79
N PHE A 251 -20.77 32.45 -27.59
CA PHE A 251 -19.74 32.91 -26.64
C PHE A 251 -18.59 31.91 -26.71
N TYR A 252 -17.41 32.34 -27.15
CA TYR A 252 -16.24 31.48 -27.17
C TYR A 252 -15.36 31.80 -25.97
N SER A 253 -15.48 31.01 -24.91
CA SER A 253 -14.45 30.95 -23.85
C SER A 253 -13.68 29.65 -23.98
N MET A 254 -12.40 29.67 -23.62
CA MET A 254 -11.58 28.45 -23.64
C MET A 254 -12.17 27.40 -22.67
N PRO A 255 -12.25 26.11 -23.07
CA PRO A 255 -12.67 25.06 -22.16
C PRO A 255 -11.67 24.93 -20.99
N PRO A 256 -12.11 24.44 -19.81
CA PRO A 256 -11.25 24.31 -18.65
C PRO A 256 -10.30 23.11 -18.82
N THR A 257 -9.23 23.28 -19.58
CA THR A 257 -8.22 22.25 -19.84
C THR A 257 -7.08 22.30 -18.82
N PRO A 258 -6.47 21.15 -18.47
CA PRO A 258 -5.27 21.10 -17.63
C PRO A 258 -4.11 21.92 -18.20
N CYS A 259 -3.27 22.49 -17.33
CA CYS A 259 -2.16 23.38 -17.69
C CYS A 259 -1.14 22.77 -18.66
N TYR A 260 -1.01 21.44 -18.67
CA TYR A 260 -0.04 20.73 -19.52
C TYR A 260 -0.60 20.40 -20.92
N MET A 261 -1.91 20.51 -21.15
CA MET A 261 -2.49 20.24 -22.46
C MET A 261 -2.31 21.44 -23.38
N ASP A 262 -1.60 21.23 -24.49
CA ASP A 262 -1.43 22.24 -25.53
C ASP A 262 -2.79 22.61 -26.14
N LYS A 263 -3.05 23.92 -26.19
CA LYS A 263 -4.30 24.57 -26.64
C LYS A 263 -4.69 24.27 -28.10
N THR A 264 -3.88 23.52 -28.84
CA THR A 264 -3.99 23.28 -30.29
C THR A 264 -4.63 21.95 -30.68
N ASN A 265 -4.76 20.99 -29.76
CA ASN A 265 -5.25 19.63 -30.05
C ASN A 265 -6.62 19.33 -29.41
N LEU A 266 -7.59 20.25 -29.52
CA LEU A 266 -8.96 20.09 -28.98
C LEU A 266 -9.88 19.17 -29.81
N ASN A 267 -9.34 18.41 -30.77
CA ASN A 267 -10.13 17.65 -31.75
C ASN A 267 -10.41 16.19 -31.35
N GLU A 268 -10.11 15.77 -30.13
CA GLU A 268 -10.36 14.39 -29.68
C GLU A 268 -11.58 14.28 -28.78
N LYS A 269 -12.39 13.23 -29.00
CA LYS A 269 -13.74 12.99 -28.47
C LYS A 269 -13.87 12.88 -26.94
N HIS A 270 -12.80 13.14 -26.19
CA HIS A 270 -12.80 13.17 -24.73
C HIS A 270 -12.05 14.41 -24.25
N VAL A 271 -12.78 15.51 -24.05
CA VAL A 271 -12.22 16.72 -23.44
C VAL A 271 -12.02 16.42 -21.96
N ILE A 272 -10.75 16.31 -21.55
CA ILE A 272 -10.37 16.15 -20.14
C ILE A 272 -10.38 17.54 -19.51
N TYR A 273 -11.04 17.67 -18.36
CA TYR A 273 -11.10 18.93 -17.63
C TYR A 273 -10.08 18.97 -16.49
N ASP A 274 -9.71 20.19 -16.11
CA ASP A 274 -8.84 20.46 -14.98
C ASP A 274 -9.47 19.99 -13.64
N LEU A 275 -8.66 19.43 -12.75
CA LEU A 275 -9.06 18.99 -11.40
C LEU A 275 -9.73 20.11 -10.60
N ARG A 276 -9.23 21.35 -10.70
CA ARG A 276 -9.78 22.52 -9.99
C ARG A 276 -11.23 22.80 -10.41
N TYR A 277 -11.52 22.63 -11.70
CA TYR A 277 -12.88 22.76 -12.23
C TYR A 277 -13.78 21.63 -11.75
N HIS A 278 -13.29 20.38 -11.74
CA HIS A 278 -14.05 19.26 -11.18
C HIS A 278 -14.36 19.44 -9.68
N LEU A 279 -13.46 20.00 -8.88
CA LEU A 279 -13.71 20.32 -7.47
C LEU A 279 -14.81 21.39 -7.31
N LEU A 280 -14.77 22.45 -8.11
CA LEU A 280 -15.83 23.46 -8.13
C LEU A 280 -17.18 22.88 -8.55
N GLN A 281 -17.19 21.96 -9.52
CA GLN A 281 -18.39 21.23 -9.91
C GLN A 281 -18.90 20.30 -8.82
N LEU A 282 -18.02 19.62 -8.08
CA LEU A 282 -18.39 18.77 -6.95
C LEU A 282 -19.03 19.57 -5.81
N TYR A 283 -18.49 20.75 -5.51
CA TYR A 283 -19.07 21.67 -4.53
C TYR A 283 -20.47 22.13 -4.96
N SER A 284 -20.63 22.47 -6.26
CA SER A 284 -21.90 22.97 -6.81
C SER A 284 -22.95 21.87 -6.98
N LYS A 285 -22.52 20.68 -7.41
CA LYS A 285 -23.34 19.50 -7.69
C LYS A 285 -22.75 18.32 -6.93
N ARG A 286 -23.34 17.99 -5.79
CA ARG A 286 -22.94 16.84 -4.96
C ARG A 286 -23.02 15.48 -5.68
N SER A 287 -23.67 15.42 -6.84
CA SER A 287 -23.80 14.21 -7.67
C SER A 287 -22.78 14.14 -8.82
N HIS A 288 -21.80 15.05 -8.88
CA HIS A 288 -20.78 15.01 -9.92
C HIS A 288 -19.93 13.73 -9.78
N PRO A 289 -19.62 13.01 -10.88
CA PRO A 289 -18.86 11.76 -10.81
C PRO A 289 -17.46 11.96 -10.23
N MET A 290 -17.13 11.19 -9.20
CA MET A 290 -15.81 11.28 -8.54
C MET A 290 -14.73 10.60 -9.38
N GLU A 291 -15.10 9.63 -10.21
CA GLU A 291 -14.19 8.88 -11.08
C GLU A 291 -13.51 9.79 -12.10
N SER A 292 -14.24 10.78 -12.63
CA SER A 292 -13.69 11.77 -13.56
C SER A 292 -12.74 12.73 -12.85
N LEU A 293 -13.04 13.09 -11.60
CA LEU A 293 -12.24 14.02 -10.80
C LEU A 293 -10.90 13.38 -10.38
N LEU A 294 -10.93 12.12 -9.95
CA LEU A 294 -9.75 11.43 -9.42
C LEU A 294 -8.85 10.82 -10.51
N ASN A 295 -9.18 10.99 -11.79
CA ASN A 295 -8.32 10.54 -12.88
C ASN A 295 -7.01 11.35 -12.89
N PRO A 296 -5.81 10.71 -12.87
CA PRO A 296 -4.51 11.40 -12.95
C PRO A 296 -4.40 12.41 -14.10
N ALA A 297 -5.02 12.10 -15.23
CA ALA A 297 -5.02 12.98 -16.41
C ALA A 297 -5.71 14.34 -16.18
N THR A 298 -6.33 14.60 -15.03
CA THR A 298 -6.90 15.92 -14.72
C THR A 298 -5.85 16.94 -14.27
N HIS A 299 -4.68 16.49 -13.79
CA HIS A 299 -3.67 17.37 -13.20
C HIS A 299 -2.24 17.11 -13.68
N THR A 300 -1.91 15.89 -14.09
CA THR A 300 -0.55 15.53 -14.56
C THR A 300 -0.55 15.02 -16.00
N ALA A 301 0.52 15.34 -16.73
CA ALA A 301 0.79 14.75 -18.04
C ALA A 301 1.13 13.25 -17.95
N ASP A 302 1.64 12.82 -16.79
CA ASP A 302 1.92 11.42 -16.48
C ASP A 302 0.65 10.74 -15.96
N PRO A 303 0.08 9.76 -16.69
CA PRO A 303 -1.11 9.03 -16.24
C PRO A 303 -0.84 8.12 -15.04
N MET A 304 0.43 7.91 -14.65
CA MET A 304 0.81 7.07 -13.52
C MET A 304 1.01 7.85 -12.22
N ASP A 305 0.84 9.18 -12.22
CA ASP A 305 0.93 9.98 -11.00
C ASP A 305 -0.40 9.97 -10.23
N TYR A 306 -0.51 9.08 -9.25
CA TYR A 306 -1.72 8.92 -8.43
C TYR A 306 -1.67 9.69 -7.10
N ARG A 307 -0.60 10.46 -6.83
CA ARG A 307 -0.35 11.14 -5.54
C ARG A 307 -1.53 12.01 -5.11
N LEU A 308 -1.85 13.02 -5.92
CA LEU A 308 -2.86 14.01 -5.58
C LEU A 308 -4.26 13.38 -5.63
N SER A 309 -4.52 12.52 -6.63
CA SER A 309 -5.77 11.77 -6.72
C SER A 309 -6.06 10.94 -5.47
N TRP A 310 -5.07 10.20 -4.97
CA TRP A 310 -5.27 9.35 -3.80
C TRP A 310 -5.44 10.16 -2.51
N LEU A 311 -4.63 11.21 -2.31
CA LEU A 311 -4.78 12.10 -1.15
C LEU A 311 -6.15 12.80 -1.16
N LEU A 312 -6.59 13.28 -2.33
CA LEU A 312 -7.91 13.90 -2.47
C LEU A 312 -9.04 12.93 -2.17
N LEU A 313 -8.97 11.68 -2.66
CA LEU A 313 -9.95 10.64 -2.34
C LEU A 313 -10.11 10.51 -0.82
N GLN A 314 -9.01 10.40 -0.07
CA GLN A 314 -9.06 10.28 1.39
C GLN A 314 -9.68 11.51 2.06
N THR A 315 -9.32 12.72 1.62
CA THR A 315 -9.93 13.94 2.19
C THR A 315 -11.41 14.08 1.84
N LEU A 316 -11.83 13.72 0.62
CA LEU A 316 -13.23 13.77 0.20
C LEU A 316 -14.08 12.73 0.94
N GLU A 317 -13.54 11.52 1.16
CA GLU A 317 -14.18 10.49 1.98
C GLU A 317 -14.36 10.96 3.43
N ALA A 318 -13.36 11.64 4.01
CA ALA A 318 -13.42 12.21 5.35
C ALA A 318 -14.46 13.35 5.48
N ILE A 319 -14.64 14.17 4.43
CA ILE A 319 -15.69 15.21 4.37
C ILE A 319 -17.10 14.58 4.20
N GLY A 320 -17.17 13.34 3.71
CA GLY A 320 -18.41 12.56 3.59
C GLY A 320 -18.86 12.27 2.15
N TYR A 321 -18.03 12.54 1.14
CA TYR A 321 -18.30 12.16 -0.25
C TYR A 321 -17.90 10.69 -0.49
N ARG A 322 -18.89 9.79 -0.60
CA ARG A 322 -18.69 8.34 -0.75
C ARG A 322 -19.29 7.74 -2.02
N HIS A 323 -19.49 8.56 -3.05
CA HIS A 323 -20.19 8.17 -4.27
C HIS A 323 -19.26 7.65 -5.39
N CYS A 324 -18.04 7.23 -5.07
CA CYS A 324 -17.17 6.55 -6.03
C CYS A 324 -17.52 5.06 -6.04
N SER A 325 -17.39 4.43 -7.21
CA SER A 325 -17.51 2.97 -7.29
C SER A 325 -16.35 2.27 -6.55
N GLU A 326 -16.66 1.18 -5.85
CA GLU A 326 -15.65 0.37 -5.12
C GLU A 326 -14.51 -0.13 -6.04
N LEU A 327 -14.84 -0.39 -7.32
CA LEU A 327 -13.88 -0.81 -8.34
C LEU A 327 -12.89 0.32 -8.67
N SER A 328 -13.39 1.54 -8.88
CA SER A 328 -12.56 2.69 -9.20
C SER A 328 -11.67 3.09 -8.02
N GLU A 329 -12.19 3.05 -6.79
CA GLU A 329 -11.38 3.25 -5.58
C GLU A 329 -10.26 2.21 -5.49
N SER A 330 -10.60 0.92 -5.67
CA SER A 330 -9.61 -0.17 -5.63
C SER A 330 -8.54 0.00 -6.70
N GLN A 331 -8.90 0.46 -7.90
CA GLN A 331 -7.94 0.79 -8.96
C GLN A 331 -6.99 1.92 -8.56
N LEU A 332 -7.50 2.97 -7.91
CA LEU A 332 -6.67 4.07 -7.41
C LEU A 332 -5.73 3.60 -6.29
N HIS A 333 -6.22 2.79 -5.34
CA HIS A 333 -5.39 2.21 -4.29
C HIS A 333 -4.26 1.34 -4.85
N VAL A 334 -4.58 0.44 -5.79
CA VAL A 334 -3.58 -0.45 -6.42
C VAL A 334 -2.62 0.34 -7.30
N GLY A 335 -3.12 1.32 -8.06
CA GLY A 335 -2.31 2.21 -8.90
C GLY A 335 -1.28 2.99 -8.07
N PHE A 336 -1.73 3.65 -7.00
CA PHE A 336 -0.84 4.40 -6.13
C PHE A 336 0.12 3.48 -5.35
N ALA A 337 -0.35 2.32 -4.87
CA ALA A 337 0.52 1.33 -4.23
C ALA A 337 1.64 0.85 -5.18
N SER A 338 1.32 0.62 -6.46
CA SER A 338 2.34 0.27 -7.46
C SER A 338 3.35 1.39 -7.70
N GLN A 339 2.90 2.65 -7.69
CA GLN A 339 3.79 3.82 -7.79
C GLN A 339 4.76 3.90 -6.59
N LEU A 340 4.29 3.62 -5.38
CA LEU A 340 5.12 3.57 -4.17
C LEU A 340 6.11 2.40 -4.19
N GLU A 341 5.68 1.24 -4.68
CA GLU A 341 6.52 0.05 -4.87
C GLU A 341 7.68 0.30 -5.85
N CYS A 342 7.43 1.03 -6.95
CA CYS A 342 8.46 1.41 -7.89
C CYS A 342 9.52 2.36 -7.31
N ASN A 343 9.18 3.09 -6.24
CA ASN A 343 10.07 4.05 -5.56
C ASN A 343 10.66 3.47 -4.24
N ASP A 344 10.68 2.14 -4.08
CA ASP A 344 11.19 1.43 -2.90
C ASP A 344 10.51 1.77 -1.55
N LEU A 345 9.29 2.33 -1.60
CA LEU A 345 8.45 2.68 -0.44
C LEU A 345 7.34 1.65 -0.23
N TRP A 346 7.70 0.37 -0.21
CA TRP A 346 6.73 -0.73 -0.10
C TRP A 346 5.98 -0.74 1.26
N GLU A 347 6.58 -0.22 2.33
CA GLU A 347 5.93 -0.06 3.63
C GLU A 347 4.69 0.85 3.55
N TRP A 348 4.80 1.91 2.75
CA TRP A 348 3.71 2.85 2.49
C TRP A 348 2.74 2.31 1.44
N ALA A 349 3.21 1.49 0.50
CA ALA A 349 2.31 0.78 -0.41
C ALA A 349 1.33 -0.12 0.35
N ILE A 350 1.80 -0.82 1.39
CA ILE A 350 0.94 -1.62 2.27
C ILE A 350 -0.10 -0.72 2.95
N PHE A 351 0.31 0.43 3.50
CA PHE A 351 -0.63 1.40 4.10
C PHE A 351 -1.74 1.80 3.13
N VAL A 352 -1.41 2.12 1.88
CA VAL A 352 -2.39 2.48 0.85
C VAL A 352 -3.35 1.31 0.55
N LEU A 353 -2.83 0.08 0.44
CA LEU A 353 -3.64 -1.11 0.18
C LEU A 353 -4.59 -1.45 1.34
N LEU A 354 -4.26 -1.08 2.57
CA LEU A 354 -5.14 -1.30 3.73
C LEU A 354 -6.43 -0.46 3.69
N HIS A 355 -6.54 0.52 2.80
CA HIS A 355 -7.76 1.31 2.60
C HIS A 355 -8.78 0.61 1.69
N ILE A 356 -8.41 -0.50 1.03
CA ILE A 356 -9.32 -1.27 0.16
C ILE A 356 -10.49 -1.84 0.97
N LYS A 357 -11.71 -1.53 0.52
CA LYS A 357 -12.99 -1.98 1.13
C LYS A 357 -13.20 -3.49 1.00
N ASP A 358 -12.90 -4.07 -0.17
CA ASP A 358 -13.01 -5.51 -0.38
C ASP A 358 -11.94 -6.27 0.40
N ARG A 359 -12.40 -7.09 1.35
CA ARG A 359 -11.57 -7.92 2.19
C ARG A 359 -10.64 -8.82 1.39
N ASN A 360 -11.15 -9.57 0.42
CA ASN A 360 -10.34 -10.59 -0.26
C ASN A 360 -9.21 -9.94 -1.06
N GLN A 361 -9.52 -8.84 -1.75
CA GLN A 361 -8.53 -8.07 -2.50
C GLN A 361 -7.51 -7.42 -1.58
N ARG A 362 -7.93 -6.89 -0.43
CA ARG A 362 -7.01 -6.31 0.57
C ARG A 362 -6.02 -7.35 1.09
N GLU A 363 -6.50 -8.51 1.55
CA GLU A 363 -5.63 -9.57 2.07
C GLU A 363 -4.65 -10.07 1.00
N LEU A 364 -5.12 -10.34 -0.22
CA LEU A 364 -4.29 -10.81 -1.33
C LEU A 364 -3.26 -9.77 -1.77
N SER A 365 -3.65 -8.50 -1.89
CA SER A 365 -2.74 -7.44 -2.31
C SER A 365 -1.62 -7.22 -1.30
N VAL A 366 -1.96 -7.10 0.00
CA VAL A 366 -0.97 -6.98 1.08
C VAL A 366 -0.02 -8.17 1.10
N GLN A 367 -0.54 -9.40 1.01
CA GLN A 367 0.29 -10.60 0.96
C GLN A 367 1.22 -10.60 -0.26
N ASN A 368 0.74 -10.17 -1.44
CA ASN A 368 1.56 -10.09 -2.65
C ASN A 368 2.69 -9.06 -2.55
N VAL A 369 2.48 -7.93 -1.87
CA VAL A 369 3.58 -6.99 -1.58
C VAL A 369 4.60 -7.65 -0.66
N LEU A 370 4.14 -8.29 0.42
CA LEU A 370 5.02 -8.99 1.36
C LEU A 370 5.85 -10.08 0.67
N TYR A 371 5.26 -10.92 -0.19
CA TYR A 371 6.00 -11.97 -0.90
C TYR A 371 7.13 -11.43 -1.79
N ARG A 372 6.97 -10.23 -2.35
CA ARG A 372 7.98 -9.62 -3.22
C ARG A 372 9.13 -9.00 -2.42
N TYR A 373 8.80 -8.19 -1.41
CA TYR A 373 9.77 -7.29 -0.77
C TYR A 373 10.37 -7.78 0.54
N VAL A 374 9.75 -8.76 1.22
CA VAL A 374 10.28 -9.30 2.48
C VAL A 374 11.70 -9.81 2.28
N SER A 375 12.62 -9.51 3.20
CA SER A 375 14.02 -9.94 3.09
C SER A 375 14.29 -11.11 4.03
N VAL A 376 15.04 -12.10 3.55
CA VAL A 376 15.49 -13.24 4.37
C VAL A 376 16.95 -13.01 4.71
N SER A 377 17.21 -12.47 5.89
CA SER A 377 18.57 -12.35 6.44
C SER A 377 18.75 -13.30 7.62
N LYS A 378 19.97 -13.80 7.83
CA LYS A 378 20.31 -14.66 8.97
C LYS A 378 20.52 -13.85 10.27
N ASP A 379 20.92 -12.59 10.14
CA ASP A 379 21.40 -11.76 11.24
C ASP A 379 20.32 -10.79 11.79
N VAL A 380 19.34 -10.41 10.98
CA VAL A 380 18.24 -9.52 11.37
C VAL A 380 16.91 -10.24 11.23
N ALA A 381 16.29 -10.56 12.37
CA ALA A 381 15.01 -11.26 12.41
C ALA A 381 13.84 -10.41 11.87
N LEU A 382 13.88 -9.08 12.06
CA LEU A 382 12.88 -8.12 11.58
C LEU A 382 13.56 -6.83 11.10
N SER A 383 13.37 -6.48 9.82
CA SER A 383 13.83 -5.20 9.26
C SER A 383 13.07 -4.02 9.87
N GLU A 384 13.65 -2.82 9.88
CA GLU A 384 12.99 -1.60 10.41
C GLU A 384 11.66 -1.32 9.69
N LYS A 385 11.62 -1.56 8.37
CA LYS A 385 10.40 -1.47 7.56
C LYS A 385 9.34 -2.53 7.94
N GLU A 386 9.77 -3.73 8.30
CA GLU A 386 8.87 -4.80 8.76
C GLU A 386 8.32 -4.49 10.15
N LYS A 387 9.14 -3.90 11.03
CA LYS A 387 8.68 -3.41 12.34
C LYS A 387 7.66 -2.28 12.21
N PHE A 388 7.85 -1.38 11.26
CA PHE A 388 6.85 -0.34 10.94
C PHE A 388 5.52 -0.97 10.53
N VAL A 389 5.55 -1.97 9.63
CA VAL A 389 4.33 -2.65 9.16
C VAL A 389 3.61 -3.41 10.30
N ILE A 390 4.34 -4.01 11.23
CA ILE A 390 3.71 -4.69 12.39
C ILE A 390 3.16 -3.67 13.39
N ASN A 391 4.01 -2.72 13.82
CA ASN A 391 3.71 -1.87 14.96
C ASN A 391 2.74 -0.73 14.60
N ASN A 392 2.87 -0.15 13.41
CA ASN A 392 2.11 1.03 13.03
C ASN A 392 0.89 0.69 12.15
N LEU A 393 0.99 -0.32 11.30
CA LEU A 393 -0.09 -0.70 10.38
C LEU A 393 -0.96 -1.85 10.89
N GLY A 394 -0.54 -2.55 11.95
CA GLY A 394 -1.31 -3.64 12.56
C GLY A 394 -1.35 -4.93 11.73
N VAL A 395 -0.44 -5.12 10.77
CA VAL A 395 -0.39 -6.35 9.98
C VAL A 395 0.09 -7.53 10.84
N PRO A 396 -0.57 -8.71 10.79
CA PRO A 396 -0.18 -9.85 11.61
C PRO A 396 1.25 -10.33 11.34
N GLU A 397 2.01 -10.57 12.41
CA GLU A 397 3.37 -11.13 12.33
C GLU A 397 3.40 -12.47 11.56
N LYS A 398 2.32 -13.26 11.69
CA LYS A 398 2.14 -14.54 10.98
C LYS A 398 2.32 -14.41 9.46
N TRP A 399 1.84 -13.32 8.85
CA TRP A 399 1.89 -13.12 7.41
C TRP A 399 3.31 -12.78 6.94
N ILE A 400 4.04 -12.00 7.74
CA ILE A 400 5.43 -11.66 7.46
C ILE A 400 6.30 -12.90 7.58
N ASP A 401 6.11 -13.69 8.64
CA ASP A 401 6.82 -14.96 8.81
C ASP A 401 6.50 -15.95 7.68
N TYR A 402 5.24 -16.03 7.25
CA TYR A 402 4.87 -16.86 6.11
C TYR A 402 5.56 -16.40 4.82
N ALA A 403 5.60 -15.08 4.55
CA ALA A 403 6.30 -14.55 3.40
C ALA A 403 7.82 -14.83 3.44
N LYS A 404 8.45 -14.73 4.62
CA LYS A 404 9.86 -15.11 4.84
C LYS A 404 10.09 -16.59 4.55
N ALA A 405 9.16 -17.45 4.97
CA ALA A 405 9.23 -18.87 4.68
C ALA A 405 9.20 -19.17 3.18
N VAL A 406 8.26 -18.57 2.44
CA VAL A 406 8.13 -18.75 0.98
C VAL A 406 9.42 -18.30 0.27
N LYS A 407 9.97 -17.14 0.64
CA LYS A 407 11.22 -16.64 0.04
C LYS A 407 12.43 -17.50 0.40
N ALA A 408 12.50 -18.01 1.63
CA ALA A 408 13.55 -18.93 2.05
C ALA A 408 13.50 -20.25 1.25
N GLY A 409 12.30 -20.75 0.96
CA GLY A 409 12.09 -21.90 0.08
C GLY A 409 12.56 -21.64 -1.35
N ALA A 410 12.26 -20.47 -1.91
CA ALA A 410 12.73 -20.08 -3.25
C ALA A 410 14.27 -19.97 -3.35
N ILE A 411 14.94 -19.55 -2.27
CA ILE A 411 16.41 -19.51 -2.17
C ILE A 411 17.00 -20.92 -1.96
N GLY A 412 16.18 -21.91 -1.59
CA GLY A 412 16.62 -23.27 -1.27
C GLY A 412 17.16 -23.43 0.16
N ASN A 413 16.90 -22.47 1.06
CA ASN A 413 17.32 -22.55 2.45
C ASN A 413 16.20 -23.14 3.34
N TYR A 414 16.07 -24.45 3.28
CA TYR A 414 15.01 -25.21 3.96
C TYR A 414 15.05 -25.08 5.50
N GLN A 415 16.22 -24.81 6.10
CA GLN A 415 16.35 -24.62 7.55
C GLN A 415 15.62 -23.36 8.03
N LEU A 416 15.85 -22.24 7.34
CA LEU A 416 15.15 -20.99 7.66
C LEU A 416 13.67 -21.09 7.30
N GLN A 417 13.34 -21.74 6.18
CA GLN A 417 11.97 -21.98 5.78
C GLN A 417 11.18 -22.71 6.88
N ALA A 418 11.71 -23.81 7.42
CA ALA A 418 11.04 -24.55 8.50
C ALA A 418 10.84 -23.67 9.76
N LYS A 419 11.86 -22.91 10.18
CA LYS A 419 11.77 -22.00 11.33
C LYS A 419 10.68 -20.94 11.14
N TYR A 420 10.60 -20.31 9.97
CA TYR A 420 9.59 -19.30 9.69
C TYR A 420 8.18 -19.88 9.52
N LEU A 421 8.03 -21.08 8.94
CA LEU A 421 6.73 -21.77 8.87
C LEU A 421 6.16 -22.12 10.24
N LEU A 422 7.03 -22.51 11.18
CA LEU A 422 6.67 -22.76 12.57
C LEU A 422 6.16 -21.48 13.25
N LYS A 423 6.87 -20.36 13.07
CA LYS A 423 6.44 -19.05 13.59
C LYS A 423 5.11 -18.58 12.98
N ALA A 424 4.93 -18.80 11.67
CA ALA A 424 3.70 -18.51 10.95
C ALA A 424 2.51 -19.42 11.34
N LYS A 425 2.73 -20.43 12.20
CA LYS A 425 1.75 -21.44 12.62
C LYS A 425 1.19 -22.29 11.46
N GLN A 426 1.96 -22.44 10.38
CA GLN A 426 1.60 -23.27 9.23
C GLN A 426 2.19 -24.67 9.37
N TRP A 427 1.62 -25.44 10.29
CA TRP A 427 2.18 -26.73 10.75
C TRP A 427 2.23 -27.81 9.66
N ALA A 428 1.21 -27.90 8.79
CA ALA A 428 1.18 -28.91 7.73
C ALA A 428 2.34 -28.71 6.73
N LEU A 429 2.52 -27.48 6.24
CA LEU A 429 3.60 -27.15 5.31
C LEU A 429 4.98 -27.24 5.99
N ALA A 430 5.08 -26.85 7.27
CA ALA A 430 6.31 -27.01 8.04
C ALA A 430 6.72 -28.49 8.13
N HIS A 431 5.77 -29.37 8.42
CA HIS A 431 6.00 -30.80 8.54
C HIS A 431 6.44 -31.41 7.20
N GLU A 432 5.82 -31.05 6.09
CA GLU A 432 6.23 -31.53 4.76
C GLU A 432 7.67 -31.12 4.41
N VAL A 433 8.06 -29.86 4.65
CA VAL A 433 9.42 -29.38 4.38
C VAL A 433 10.44 -30.05 5.28
N ILE A 434 10.12 -30.20 6.57
CA ILE A 434 11.00 -30.89 7.52
C ILE A 434 11.17 -32.34 7.11
N PHE A 435 10.09 -33.03 6.75
CA PHE A 435 10.14 -34.41 6.31
C PHE A 435 11.01 -34.55 5.05
N GLN A 436 10.72 -33.79 3.99
CA GLN A 436 11.34 -33.98 2.68
C GLN A 436 12.83 -33.64 2.64
N HIS A 437 13.25 -32.59 3.34
CA HIS A 437 14.60 -32.04 3.21
C HIS A 437 15.40 -32.07 4.50
N LEU A 438 14.78 -31.81 5.65
CA LEU A 438 15.54 -31.54 6.87
C LEU A 438 15.81 -32.79 7.72
N ALA A 439 14.81 -33.66 7.90
CA ALA A 439 14.95 -34.88 8.67
C ALA A 439 16.00 -35.85 8.07
N PRO A 440 16.03 -36.10 6.75
CA PRO A 440 17.06 -36.95 6.15
C PRO A 440 18.46 -36.36 6.31
N ASP A 441 18.62 -35.05 6.07
CA ASP A 441 19.92 -34.39 6.18
C ASP A 441 20.39 -34.29 7.65
N ALA A 442 19.48 -34.14 8.62
CA ALA A 442 19.83 -34.12 10.04
C ALA A 442 20.27 -35.50 10.54
N ILE A 443 19.61 -36.58 10.09
CA ILE A 443 19.91 -37.95 10.51
C ILE A 443 21.21 -38.45 9.88
N ILE A 444 21.45 -38.15 8.59
CA ILE A 444 22.71 -38.50 7.92
C ILE A 444 23.91 -37.78 8.57
N ASN A 445 23.71 -36.56 9.08
CA ASN A 445 24.75 -35.77 9.73
C ASN A 445 24.79 -35.94 11.26
N ASP A 446 24.03 -36.88 11.84
CA ASP A 446 23.91 -37.12 13.30
C ASP A 446 23.51 -35.90 14.16
N ASN A 447 22.89 -34.88 13.55
CA ASN A 447 22.41 -33.68 14.26
C ASN A 447 21.01 -33.91 14.87
N LEU A 448 20.91 -34.86 15.78
CA LEU A 448 19.65 -35.30 16.39
C LEU A 448 19.02 -34.22 17.31
N ASP A 449 19.85 -33.47 18.04
CA ASP A 449 19.38 -32.43 18.99
C ASP A 449 18.63 -31.30 18.26
N TYR A 450 19.12 -30.89 17.09
CA TYR A 450 18.48 -29.86 16.25
C TYR A 450 17.14 -30.33 15.67
N LEU A 451 17.04 -31.62 15.31
CA LEU A 451 15.80 -32.21 14.82
C LEU A 451 14.78 -32.34 15.97
N HIS A 452 15.23 -32.69 17.17
CA HIS A 452 14.40 -32.74 18.38
C HIS A 452 13.79 -31.37 18.71
N ASP A 453 14.60 -30.31 18.72
CA ASP A 453 14.13 -28.94 18.98
C ASP A 453 13.06 -28.46 17.99
N LEU A 454 13.13 -28.92 16.73
CA LEU A 454 12.14 -28.60 15.71
C LEU A 454 10.87 -29.43 15.84
N LEU A 455 11.00 -30.73 16.13
CA LEU A 455 9.87 -31.66 16.20
C LEU A 455 9.09 -31.52 17.52
N SER A 456 9.76 -31.20 18.63
CA SER A 456 9.11 -30.94 19.94
C SER A 456 8.16 -29.74 19.91
N GLN A 457 8.39 -28.76 19.02
CA GLN A 457 7.46 -27.64 18.82
C GLN A 457 6.10 -28.07 18.24
N PHE A 458 6.04 -29.20 17.53
CA PHE A 458 4.78 -29.76 17.03
C PHE A 458 3.96 -30.45 18.12
N GLU A 459 4.60 -31.09 19.10
CA GLU A 459 3.91 -31.72 20.23
C GLU A 459 3.19 -30.69 21.12
N GLY A 460 3.82 -29.53 21.33
CA GLY A 460 3.19 -28.40 22.02
C GLY A 460 1.94 -27.86 21.32
N ALA A 461 1.89 -27.92 19.97
CA ALA A 461 0.74 -27.50 19.17
C ALA A 461 -0.39 -28.55 19.17
N GLU A 462 -0.05 -29.84 19.27
CA GLU A 462 -1.01 -30.94 19.34
C GLU A 462 -1.75 -30.99 20.70
N ALA A 463 -1.09 -30.58 21.78
CA ALA A 463 -1.70 -30.45 23.12
C ALA A 463 -2.90 -29.47 23.16
N THR A 464 -2.93 -28.49 22.24
CA THR A 464 -4.05 -27.55 22.08
C THR A 464 -5.26 -28.09 21.32
N LYS A 465 -5.26 -29.37 20.88
CA LYS A 465 -6.38 -30.09 20.22
C LYS A 465 -6.98 -29.46 18.95
N THR A 466 -6.44 -28.37 18.45
CA THR A 466 -7.03 -27.60 17.32
C THR A 466 -6.35 -27.85 15.98
N ILE A 467 -5.18 -28.49 15.93
CA ILE A 467 -4.38 -28.60 14.70
C ILE A 467 -4.00 -30.06 14.46
N LYS A 468 -4.64 -30.70 13.46
CA LYS A 468 -4.26 -32.05 12.99
C LYS A 468 -3.24 -31.90 11.88
N VAL A 469 -1.98 -32.20 12.15
CA VAL A 469 -0.96 -32.31 11.10
C VAL A 469 -1.22 -33.61 10.32
N PRO A 470 -1.42 -33.54 8.98
CA PRO A 470 -1.63 -34.75 8.19
C PRO A 470 -0.40 -35.65 8.25
N ASN A 471 -0.60 -36.97 8.41
CA ASN A 471 0.47 -37.98 8.41
C ASN A 471 1.54 -37.83 9.52
N TRP A 472 1.25 -37.08 10.59
CA TRP A 472 2.19 -36.93 11.71
C TRP A 472 2.60 -38.28 12.32
N SER A 473 1.62 -39.15 12.61
CA SER A 473 1.82 -40.46 13.21
C SER A 473 2.61 -41.44 12.33
N SER A 474 2.63 -41.22 11.02
CA SER A 474 3.32 -42.08 10.06
C SER A 474 4.66 -41.52 9.58
N GLN A 475 5.01 -40.28 9.95
CA GLN A 475 6.23 -39.61 9.50
C GLN A 475 6.97 -38.94 10.66
N GLY A 476 6.43 -37.85 11.19
CA GLY A 476 7.11 -37.02 12.20
C GLY A 476 7.32 -37.75 13.53
N GLN A 477 6.31 -38.50 13.96
CA GLN A 477 6.36 -39.27 15.21
C GLN A 477 7.42 -40.39 15.17
N ILE A 478 7.69 -40.97 14.01
CA ILE A 478 8.73 -42.02 13.86
C ILE A 478 10.13 -41.44 14.13
N PHE A 479 10.39 -40.21 13.67
CA PHE A 479 11.66 -39.54 13.93
C PHE A 479 11.80 -39.12 15.40
N LEU A 480 10.71 -38.65 16.02
CA LEU A 480 10.68 -38.36 17.46
C LEU A 480 10.93 -39.61 18.30
N ASP A 481 10.18 -40.69 18.06
CA ASP A 481 10.35 -41.97 18.73
C ASP A 481 11.80 -42.50 18.60
N PHE A 482 12.41 -42.32 17.42
CA PHE A 482 13.82 -42.68 17.19
C PHE A 482 14.79 -41.83 18.00
N ILE A 483 14.59 -40.51 18.07
CA ILE A 483 15.42 -39.61 18.90
C ILE A 483 15.27 -39.97 20.38
N ASP A 484 14.04 -40.16 20.84
CA ASP A 484 13.70 -40.58 22.20
C ASP A 484 14.41 -41.87 22.61
N ILE A 485 14.41 -42.88 21.74
CA ILE A 485 15.09 -44.15 21.99
C ILE A 485 16.61 -43.96 22.05
N ASN A 486 17.17 -43.11 21.18
CA ASN A 486 18.59 -42.77 21.22
C ASN A 486 18.99 -42.02 22.50
N GLU A 487 18.18 -41.07 22.96
CA GLU A 487 18.42 -40.36 24.22
C GLU A 487 18.29 -41.28 25.44
N LYS A 488 17.22 -42.10 25.48
CA LYS A 488 17.04 -43.12 26.51
C LYS A 488 18.22 -44.09 26.51
N PHE A 489 18.74 -44.49 25.35
CA PHE A 489 19.93 -45.34 25.26
C PHE A 489 21.23 -44.64 25.70
N LYS A 490 21.44 -43.37 25.34
CA LYS A 490 22.55 -42.55 25.88
C LYS A 490 22.48 -42.49 27.41
N SER A 491 21.26 -42.36 27.97
CA SER A 491 21.04 -42.39 29.43
C SER A 491 21.29 -43.76 30.07
N LEU A 492 21.18 -44.87 29.32
CA LEU A 492 21.51 -46.21 29.80
C LEU A 492 23.02 -46.41 29.92
N LYS A 493 23.83 -45.84 29.01
CA LYS A 493 25.31 -45.91 29.08
C LYS A 493 25.90 -45.25 30.33
N SER A 494 25.18 -44.33 30.98
CA SER A 494 25.64 -43.65 32.19
C SER A 494 25.26 -44.37 33.50
N LEU A 495 24.36 -45.36 33.43
CA LEU A 495 23.92 -46.15 34.58
C LEU A 495 24.84 -47.36 34.80
N LYS A 496 25.22 -47.61 36.05
CA LYS A 496 26.23 -48.63 36.42
C LYS A 496 25.64 -49.95 36.93
N THR A 497 24.31 -50.06 37.07
CA THR A 497 23.65 -51.21 37.71
C THR A 497 22.88 -52.05 36.67
N GLU A 498 23.18 -53.34 36.56
CA GLU A 498 22.55 -54.28 35.59
C GLU A 498 21.02 -54.36 35.74
N ALA A 499 20.49 -54.35 36.96
CA ALA A 499 19.04 -54.47 37.21
C ALA A 499 18.22 -53.25 36.74
N ASP A 500 18.80 -52.05 36.84
CA ASP A 500 18.14 -50.81 36.38
C ASP A 500 18.15 -50.71 34.84
N ILE A 501 19.17 -51.30 34.21
CA ILE A 501 19.29 -51.41 32.75
C ILE A 501 18.24 -52.38 32.22
N GLU A 502 18.02 -53.53 32.87
CA GLU A 502 17.01 -54.51 32.49
C GLU A 502 15.57 -53.98 32.62
N ALA A 503 15.24 -53.32 33.73
CA ALA A 503 13.89 -52.78 33.95
C ALA A 503 13.52 -51.67 32.96
N ARG A 504 14.48 -50.80 32.60
CA ARG A 504 14.28 -49.78 31.57
C ARG A 504 14.20 -50.39 30.16
N TRP A 505 14.89 -51.51 29.93
CA TRP A 505 14.86 -52.20 28.64
C TRP A 505 13.54 -52.94 28.38
N GLU A 506 12.97 -53.60 29.39
CA GLU A 506 11.62 -54.21 29.26
C GLU A 506 10.56 -53.16 28.88
N ASN A 507 10.71 -51.92 29.37
CA ASN A 507 9.84 -50.80 28.99
C ASN A 507 10.12 -50.28 27.57
N LEU A 508 11.32 -50.49 27.01
CA LEU A 508 11.71 -50.06 25.67
C LEU A 508 11.39 -51.08 24.57
N LYS A 509 11.31 -52.39 24.88
CA LYS A 509 10.94 -53.46 23.92
C LYS A 509 9.66 -53.19 23.12
N PRO A 510 8.52 -52.79 23.74
CA PRO A 510 7.30 -52.52 22.97
C PRO A 510 7.47 -51.32 22.04
N GLN A 511 8.19 -50.27 22.47
CA GLN A 511 8.45 -49.08 21.66
C GLN A 511 9.38 -49.37 20.47
N LEU A 512 10.40 -50.22 20.67
CA LEU A 512 11.29 -50.70 19.62
C LEU A 512 10.56 -51.58 18.60
N ALA A 513 9.72 -52.51 19.06
CA ALA A 513 8.96 -53.40 18.17
C ALA A 513 7.95 -52.63 17.31
N ASP A 514 7.32 -51.61 17.90
CA ASP A 514 6.40 -50.70 17.24
C ASP A 514 7.12 -49.82 16.22
N LEU A 515 8.27 -49.22 16.59
CA LEU A 515 9.11 -48.44 15.70
C LEU A 515 9.60 -49.26 14.49
N CYS A 516 10.08 -50.49 14.70
CA CYS A 516 10.50 -51.38 13.62
C CYS A 516 9.36 -51.68 12.63
N SER A 517 8.11 -51.77 13.12
CA SER A 517 6.95 -51.98 12.24
C SER A 517 6.58 -50.71 11.46
N ARG A 518 6.70 -49.54 12.09
CA ARG A 518 6.39 -48.23 11.50
C ARG A 518 7.43 -47.75 10.50
N ILE A 519 8.71 -48.09 10.67
CA ILE A 519 9.79 -47.72 9.73
C ILE A 519 9.56 -48.31 8.34
N ASN A 520 8.93 -49.49 8.23
CA ASN A 520 8.57 -50.08 6.94
C ASN A 520 7.46 -49.31 6.22
N LEU A 521 6.66 -48.54 6.96
CA LEU A 521 5.55 -47.75 6.45
C LEU A 521 5.97 -46.32 6.10
N LEU A 522 7.24 -45.94 6.33
CA LEU A 522 7.76 -44.64 5.93
C LEU A 522 7.72 -44.50 4.39
N PRO A 523 7.04 -43.47 3.86
CA PRO A 523 7.12 -43.19 2.43
C PRO A 523 8.53 -42.72 2.09
N CYS A 524 9.19 -43.40 1.15
CA CYS A 524 10.55 -43.09 0.70
C CYS A 524 10.56 -42.46 -0.71
N PRO A 525 10.22 -41.18 -0.87
CA PRO A 525 10.10 -40.56 -2.20
C PRO A 525 11.46 -40.26 -2.86
N THR A 526 12.55 -40.08 -2.09
CA THR A 526 13.87 -39.75 -2.61
C THR A 526 14.95 -40.73 -2.15
N ALA A 527 16.09 -40.77 -2.86
CA ALA A 527 17.24 -41.60 -2.47
C ALA A 527 17.77 -41.23 -1.07
N LYS A 528 17.70 -39.96 -0.68
CA LYS A 528 18.05 -39.50 0.68
C LYS A 528 17.14 -40.10 1.75
N HIS A 529 15.85 -40.25 1.48
CA HIS A 529 14.94 -40.93 2.42
C HIS A 529 15.25 -42.41 2.57
N ARG A 530 15.67 -43.10 1.50
CA ARG A 530 16.13 -44.49 1.61
C ARG A 530 17.42 -44.60 2.41
N LEU A 531 18.36 -43.66 2.23
CA LEU A 531 19.57 -43.58 3.05
C LEU A 531 19.22 -43.32 4.51
N CYS A 532 18.32 -42.38 4.79
CA CYS A 532 17.84 -42.12 6.14
C CYS A 532 17.17 -43.36 6.76
N GLN A 533 16.36 -44.09 5.99
CA GLN A 533 15.73 -45.33 6.44
C GLN A 533 16.77 -46.41 6.76
N SER A 534 17.83 -46.53 5.93
CA SER A 534 18.92 -47.46 6.20
C SER A 534 19.77 -47.04 7.40
N GLU A 535 20.06 -45.76 7.58
CA GLU A 535 20.80 -45.23 8.74
C GLU A 535 20.04 -45.46 10.04
N ILE A 536 18.72 -45.20 10.05
CA ILE A 536 17.86 -45.51 11.19
C ILE A 536 17.86 -47.03 11.46
N ALA A 537 17.69 -47.85 10.43
CA ALA A 537 17.68 -49.30 10.57
C ALA A 537 19.03 -49.84 11.08
N GLN A 538 20.14 -49.28 10.60
CA GLN A 538 21.49 -49.62 11.01
C GLN A 538 21.75 -49.20 12.46
N ASN A 539 21.35 -47.99 12.84
CA ASN A 539 21.44 -47.51 14.22
C ASN A 539 20.60 -48.38 15.16
N LEU A 540 19.37 -48.73 14.79
CA LEU A 540 18.53 -49.65 15.58
C LEU A 540 19.16 -51.05 15.69
N ALA A 541 19.74 -51.58 14.62
CA ALA A 541 20.45 -52.86 14.67
C ALA A 541 21.68 -52.79 15.60
N CYS A 542 22.45 -51.71 15.53
CA CYS A 542 23.58 -51.45 16.41
C CYS A 542 23.16 -51.26 17.88
N LEU A 543 22.01 -50.61 18.14
CA LEU A 543 21.43 -50.50 19.48
C LEU A 543 21.03 -51.86 20.03
N VAL A 544 20.35 -52.69 19.23
CA VAL A 544 19.99 -54.07 19.60
C VAL A 544 21.27 -54.88 19.91
N ARG A 545 22.31 -54.76 19.07
CA ARG A 545 23.62 -55.40 19.28
C ARG A 545 24.35 -54.93 20.54
N GLY A 546 24.35 -53.62 20.81
CA GLY A 546 24.95 -53.06 22.01
C GLY A 546 24.32 -53.60 23.29
N VAL A 547 23.01 -53.90 23.27
CA VAL A 547 22.30 -54.50 24.40
C VAL A 547 22.66 -55.98 24.60
N LEU A 548 22.90 -56.73 23.52
CA LEU A 548 23.29 -58.13 23.60
C LEU A 548 24.66 -58.36 24.24
N LEU A 549 25.56 -57.37 24.08
CA LEU A 549 26.85 -57.35 24.76
C LEU A 549 26.72 -57.07 26.27
N VAL A 550 25.66 -56.37 26.69
CA VAL A 550 25.45 -55.96 28.10
C VAL A 550 24.61 -56.97 28.87
N CYS A 551 23.65 -57.65 28.23
CA CYS A 551 22.78 -58.65 28.85
C CYS A 551 22.89 -60.01 28.15
N PRO A 552 23.79 -60.92 28.59
CA PRO A 552 23.94 -62.26 28.01
C PRO A 552 22.81 -63.24 28.39
N VAL A 553 21.86 -62.84 29.25
CA VAL A 553 20.80 -63.71 29.79
C VAL A 553 19.54 -63.73 28.91
N LEU A 554 19.35 -62.75 28.03
CA LEU A 554 18.26 -62.70 27.05
C LEU A 554 18.69 -63.42 25.78
N ASN A 555 18.02 -64.51 25.41
CA ASN A 555 18.27 -65.29 24.19
C ASN A 555 18.56 -64.39 22.98
N PRO A 556 19.83 -64.29 22.54
CA PRO A 556 20.26 -63.36 21.50
C PRO A 556 19.46 -63.51 20.21
N CYS A 557 19.14 -64.75 19.88
CA CYS A 557 18.64 -65.15 18.58
C CYS A 557 17.22 -64.68 18.28
N LEU A 558 16.34 -64.56 19.28
CA LEU A 558 14.94 -64.21 19.03
C LEU A 558 14.79 -62.71 18.76
N ILE A 559 15.46 -61.86 19.54
CA ILE A 559 15.35 -60.41 19.42
C ILE A 559 16.03 -59.93 18.13
N ILE A 560 17.19 -60.49 17.80
CA ILE A 560 17.91 -60.15 16.56
C ILE A 560 17.16 -60.69 15.34
N LYS A 561 16.59 -61.90 15.39
CA LYS A 561 15.77 -62.42 14.30
C LYS A 561 14.53 -61.55 14.05
N ILE A 562 13.84 -61.12 15.10
CA ILE A 562 12.68 -60.22 14.98
C ILE A 562 13.09 -58.85 14.43
N ALA A 563 14.27 -58.33 14.81
CA ALA A 563 14.79 -57.07 14.28
C ALA A 563 15.23 -57.19 12.81
N LEU A 564 15.95 -58.25 12.43
CA LEU A 564 16.41 -58.51 11.07
C LEU A 564 15.27 -58.84 10.09
N GLU A 565 14.23 -59.55 10.53
CA GLU A 565 13.06 -59.85 9.69
C GLU A 565 12.19 -58.62 9.43
N ARG A 566 12.28 -57.59 10.29
CA ARG A 566 11.41 -56.40 10.23
C ARG A 566 12.11 -55.13 9.79
N LEU A 567 13.44 -55.07 9.71
CA LEU A 567 14.17 -53.86 9.31
C LEU A 567 14.62 -53.91 7.84
N PRO A 568 14.44 -52.83 7.06
CA PRO A 568 14.93 -52.74 5.69
C PRO A 568 16.42 -52.39 5.69
N LEU A 569 17.25 -53.38 5.99
CA LEU A 569 18.72 -53.22 6.03
C LEU A 569 19.32 -53.33 4.61
N PRO A 570 20.36 -52.54 4.28
CA PRO A 570 21.17 -52.77 3.09
C PRO A 570 21.76 -54.19 3.10
N GLN A 571 21.83 -54.81 1.91
CA GLN A 571 22.23 -56.21 1.75
C GLN A 571 23.60 -56.53 2.40
N GLU A 572 24.53 -55.58 2.37
CA GLU A 572 25.87 -55.75 2.98
C GLU A 572 25.81 -55.73 4.52
N PHE A 573 24.96 -54.87 5.10
CA PHE A 573 24.79 -54.79 6.56
C PHE A 573 24.02 -55.99 7.11
N ALA A 574 22.99 -56.44 6.39
CA ALA A 574 22.27 -57.67 6.73
C ALA A 574 23.22 -58.89 6.72
N GLN A 575 24.17 -58.96 5.78
CA GLN A 575 25.20 -60.00 5.74
C GLN A 575 26.20 -59.89 6.91
N GLN A 576 26.60 -58.69 7.30
CA GLN A 576 27.48 -58.48 8.45
C GLN A 576 26.82 -58.86 9.78
N GLU A 577 25.56 -58.47 9.99
CA GLU A 577 24.79 -58.85 11.18
C GLU A 577 24.48 -60.35 11.19
N LEU A 578 24.18 -60.98 10.04
CA LEU A 578 24.06 -62.43 9.94
C LEU A 578 25.36 -63.15 10.26
N ARG A 579 26.53 -62.61 9.86
CA ARG A 579 27.84 -63.17 10.23
C ARG A 579 28.09 -63.02 11.73
N ALA A 580 27.85 -61.85 12.32
CA ALA A 580 27.99 -61.62 13.75
C ALA A 580 27.05 -62.51 14.59
N LEU A 581 25.83 -62.74 14.11
CA LEU A 581 24.90 -63.73 14.66
C LEU A 581 25.44 -65.15 14.59
N LEU A 582 26.03 -65.51 13.45
CA LEU A 582 26.59 -66.84 13.24
C LEU A 582 27.79 -67.04 14.18
N ASP A 583 28.63 -66.03 14.35
CA ASP A 583 29.78 -66.05 15.26
C ASP A 583 29.35 -66.17 16.73
N THR A 584 28.34 -65.43 17.16
CA THR A 584 27.79 -65.54 18.53
C THR A 584 27.11 -66.89 18.78
N LEU A 585 26.36 -67.42 17.81
CA LEU A 585 25.80 -68.78 17.86
C LEU A 585 26.89 -69.85 17.94
N VAL A 586 27.98 -69.68 17.18
CA VAL A 586 29.13 -70.59 17.21
C VAL A 586 29.85 -70.51 18.57
N GLU A 587 29.99 -69.32 19.16
CA GLU A 587 30.52 -69.16 20.52
C GLU A 587 29.62 -69.81 21.58
N ASP A 588 28.30 -69.68 21.48
CA ASP A 588 27.38 -70.31 22.43
C ASP A 588 27.34 -71.84 22.27
N LEU A 589 27.39 -72.36 21.03
CA LEU A 589 27.59 -73.79 20.79
C LEU A 589 28.94 -74.29 21.33
N ALA A 590 30.00 -73.48 21.24
CA ALA A 590 31.29 -73.81 21.82
C ALA A 590 31.24 -73.84 23.37
N LYS A 591 30.47 -72.96 24.01
CA LYS A 591 30.24 -72.98 25.47
C LYS A 591 29.42 -74.20 25.92
N VAL A 592 28.38 -74.59 25.17
CA VAL A 592 27.60 -75.82 25.46
C VAL A 592 28.46 -77.08 25.34
N ASN A 593 29.33 -77.14 24.33
CA ASN A 593 30.28 -78.24 24.20
C ASN A 593 31.35 -78.24 25.32
N ALA A 594 31.64 -77.09 25.94
CA ALA A 594 32.54 -77.00 27.09
C ALA A 594 31.85 -77.38 28.41
N SER A 595 30.56 -77.10 28.59
CA SER A 595 29.78 -77.57 29.74
C SER A 595 29.54 -79.08 29.69
N ASP A 596 29.21 -79.64 28.52
CA ASP A 596 29.00 -81.08 28.36
C ASP A 596 30.30 -81.87 28.56
N ASN A 597 31.44 -81.32 28.14
CA ASN A 597 32.75 -81.91 28.45
C ASN A 597 33.12 -81.82 29.94
N ASN A 598 32.68 -80.78 30.66
CA ASN A 598 32.91 -80.67 32.10
C ASN A 598 32.00 -81.61 32.91
N GLU A 599 30.76 -81.85 32.49
CA GLU A 599 29.88 -82.86 33.11
C GLU A 599 30.39 -84.29 32.85
N LEU A 600 30.98 -84.56 31.68
CA LEU A 600 31.63 -85.84 31.39
C LEU A 600 32.94 -86.07 32.17
N ILE A 601 33.58 -85.01 32.68
CA ILE A 601 34.79 -85.11 33.53
C ILE A 601 34.44 -85.25 35.02
N MET A 602 33.27 -84.76 35.48
CA MET A 602 32.79 -85.03 36.85
C MET A 602 32.08 -86.38 37.03
N ALA A 603 31.75 -87.07 35.94
CA ALA A 603 31.13 -88.41 35.95
C ALA A 603 32.13 -89.56 35.73
N LYS A 604 33.42 -89.36 35.98
CA LYS A 604 34.46 -90.41 35.92
C LYS A 604 35.11 -90.69 37.26
#